data_AF-A0A9Q8L6R6-F1
#
_entry.id   AF-A0A9Q8L6R6-F1
#
_cell.length_a   1.000
_cell.length_b   1.000
_cell.length_c   1.000
_cell.angle_alpha   90.00
_cell.angle_beta   90.00
_cell.angle_gamma   90.00
#
_symmetry.space_group_name_H-M   'P 1'
#
loop_
_entity.id
_entity.type
_entity.pdbx_description
1 polymer ?
#
loop_
_entity_poly.entity_id
_entity_poly.type
_entity_poly.pdbx_seq_one_letter_code
_entity_poly.pdbx_strand_id
1 'polypeptide(L)'
;MAATWIAVIFAATGVVAQDSPNANTATGTSAVSAAQATAATYNGSSKYKPGKYVRKHNPPVIYNANTNSRRLSYQKNLTKFYEDLENERLPQWSFITPNMTSDGHDTSVTTAGTWSKNFLQPLLSNEYFMRRTLVLLTFDENHTYNIGNRVFSILFGGAVPESLHGTTDKQYYNHYSDISTVEANWNLHTLGRWDVGANVFKIVADKTGDLYRACEGVSGDQPTTFLNSSFAGPFNTGFSSAAYPIPNLHAVSPNTGRTVLPSIAKQYRSSQDSTQMYYNDGVDIPDGQHPPKGYKVNTAAN
;
A
#
# COMPACT_ATOMS: atom_id res chain seq x y z
N MET A 1 -8.94 0.35 -21.04
CA MET A 1 -7.55 0.65 -21.46
C MET A 1 -6.71 0.78 -20.21
N ALA A 2 -5.67 -0.02 -20.05
CA ALA A 2 -4.87 -0.05 -18.82
C ALA A 2 -4.05 1.24 -18.63
N ALA A 3 -4.07 1.83 -17.44
CA ALA A 3 -3.14 2.88 -17.02
C ALA A 3 -1.86 2.26 -16.40
N THR A 4 -0.74 2.95 -16.52
CA THR A 4 0.43 2.72 -15.64
C THR A 4 0.08 3.26 -14.26
N TRP A 5 0.37 2.52 -13.19
CA TRP A 5 0.05 2.89 -11.81
C TRP A 5 1.30 3.17 -10.98
N ILE A 6 1.34 4.31 -10.30
CA ILE A 6 2.40 4.65 -9.35
C ILE A 6 1.77 5.06 -8.03
N ALA A 7 2.02 4.30 -6.98
CA ALA A 7 1.75 4.72 -5.62
C ALA A 7 3.02 5.33 -5.03
N VAL A 8 2.95 6.58 -4.61
CA VAL A 8 3.97 7.24 -3.78
C VAL A 8 3.41 7.33 -2.37
N ILE A 9 3.97 6.52 -1.47
CA ILE A 9 3.47 6.36 -0.11
C ILE A 9 4.49 6.92 0.88
N PHE A 10 4.02 7.83 1.72
CA PHE A 10 4.76 8.45 2.81
C PHE A 10 4.43 7.72 4.10
N ALA A 11 5.43 7.56 4.97
CA ALA A 11 5.19 7.12 6.34
C ALA A 11 4.75 8.32 7.17
N ALA A 12 3.55 8.29 7.74
CA ALA A 12 3.22 9.16 8.85
C ALA A 12 3.94 8.71 10.12
N THR A 13 4.17 9.66 11.01
CA THR A 13 4.88 9.45 12.27
C THR A 13 4.19 8.37 13.11
N GLY A 14 4.93 7.37 13.58
CA GLY A 14 4.35 6.28 14.35
C GLY A 14 5.31 5.18 14.83
N VAL A 15 5.58 5.16 16.13
CA VAL A 15 6.54 4.25 16.77
C VAL A 15 5.86 2.93 17.16
N VAL A 16 6.34 1.82 16.59
CA VAL A 16 6.66 0.65 17.42
C VAL A 16 8.16 0.46 17.29
N ALA A 17 8.89 0.68 18.38
CA ALA A 17 10.25 0.21 18.52
C ALA A 17 10.20 -1.32 18.42
N GLN A 18 10.68 -1.89 17.32
CA GLN A 18 11.17 -3.26 17.33
C GLN A 18 12.63 -3.20 17.71
N ASP A 19 12.96 -3.71 18.90
CA ASP A 19 14.29 -3.68 19.53
C ASP A 19 15.40 -4.44 18.76
N SER A 20 15.20 -4.82 17.50
CA SER A 20 16.24 -5.42 16.66
C SER A 20 15.88 -5.41 15.16
N PRO A 21 16.01 -4.28 14.44
CA PRO A 21 15.82 -4.25 12.98
C PRO A 21 16.89 -5.05 12.21
N ASN A 22 17.95 -5.51 12.90
CA ASN A 22 19.13 -6.13 12.32
C ASN A 22 19.12 -7.67 12.35
N ALA A 23 18.15 -8.31 12.98
CA ALA A 23 18.20 -9.76 13.22
C ALA A 23 17.86 -10.62 11.98
N ASN A 24 17.28 -10.04 10.92
CA ASN A 24 16.91 -10.75 9.68
C ASN A 24 17.15 -9.90 8.41
N THR A 25 18.14 -9.01 8.44
CA THR A 25 18.60 -8.32 7.22
C THR A 25 19.03 -9.34 6.19
N ALA A 26 18.71 -9.11 4.91
CA ALA A 26 19.28 -9.88 3.81
C ALA A 26 20.80 -9.94 4.00
N THR A 27 21.32 -11.13 4.32
CA THR A 27 22.66 -11.35 4.90
C THR A 27 23.79 -11.25 3.88
N GLY A 28 23.71 -10.27 2.98
CA GLY A 28 24.76 -9.99 2.01
C GLY A 28 24.81 -8.51 1.69
N THR A 29 25.96 -7.90 1.99
CA THR A 29 26.33 -6.50 1.70
C THR A 29 26.07 -6.10 0.23
N SER A 30 26.03 -7.08 -0.67
CA SER A 30 25.75 -6.95 -2.11
C SER A 30 24.27 -6.78 -2.47
N ALA A 31 23.33 -7.31 -1.67
CA ALA A 31 21.89 -7.14 -1.92
C ALA A 31 21.35 -5.80 -1.39
N VAL A 32 21.97 -5.30 -0.32
CA VAL A 32 21.66 -4.02 0.34
C VAL A 32 22.11 -2.83 -0.52
N SER A 33 23.24 -2.96 -1.22
CA SER A 33 23.79 -1.91 -2.09
C SER A 33 22.95 -1.64 -3.36
N ALA A 34 22.19 -2.64 -3.84
CA ALA A 34 21.32 -2.46 -5.01
C ALA A 34 20.04 -1.66 -4.70
N ALA A 35 19.43 -1.88 -3.52
CA ALA A 35 18.21 -1.18 -3.11
C ALA A 35 18.47 0.21 -2.49
N GLN A 36 19.65 0.44 -1.91
CA GLN A 36 19.92 1.64 -1.07
C GLN A 36 20.68 2.79 -1.75
N ALA A 37 21.17 2.65 -2.98
CA ALA A 37 22.15 3.61 -3.47
C ALA A 37 21.64 5.05 -3.70
N THR A 38 20.33 5.33 -3.87
CA THR A 38 19.96 6.62 -4.48
C THR A 38 18.67 7.23 -3.93
N ALA A 39 18.79 7.92 -2.80
CA ALA A 39 18.09 9.18 -2.62
C ALA A 39 19.06 10.28 -3.08
N ALA A 40 18.80 10.88 -4.25
CA ALA A 40 19.58 12.00 -4.73
C ALA A 40 19.29 13.22 -3.83
N THR A 41 20.24 13.65 -3.02
CA THR A 41 20.28 15.04 -2.56
C THR A 41 20.86 15.89 -3.69
N TYR A 42 20.14 16.95 -4.04
CA TYR A 42 20.54 18.03 -4.93
C TYR A 42 21.86 18.67 -4.46
N ASN A 43 23.01 18.07 -4.80
CA ASN A 43 24.33 18.73 -4.93
C ASN A 43 25.47 17.81 -5.47
N GLY A 44 25.16 16.83 -6.32
CA GLY A 44 26.21 16.06 -7.02
C GLY A 44 27.18 15.26 -6.15
N SER A 45 26.85 15.00 -4.88
CA SER A 45 27.65 14.16 -3.97
C SER A 45 26.83 12.98 -3.47
N SER A 46 27.23 11.75 -3.78
CA SER A 46 26.63 10.53 -3.23
C SER A 46 26.97 10.39 -1.74
N LYS A 47 26.19 11.02 -0.87
CA LYS A 47 26.27 10.78 0.58
C LYS A 47 25.25 9.72 0.96
N TYR A 48 25.57 8.46 0.66
CA TYR A 48 24.95 7.32 1.34
C TYR A 48 25.01 7.56 2.85
N LYS A 49 23.85 7.66 3.50
CA LYS A 49 23.75 7.67 4.96
C LYS A 49 23.16 6.32 5.38
N PRO A 50 23.95 5.43 6.01
CA PRO A 50 23.42 4.25 6.68
C PRO A 50 22.21 4.60 7.55
N GLY A 51 21.18 3.74 7.57
CA GLY A 51 20.05 3.86 8.49
C GLY A 51 18.86 4.73 8.04
N LYS A 52 18.77 5.15 6.77
CA LYS A 52 17.62 5.92 6.25
C LYS A 52 16.59 5.12 5.46
N TYR A 53 16.91 3.87 5.12
CA TYR A 53 15.94 2.89 4.62
C TYR A 53 15.48 2.02 5.79
N VAL A 54 14.17 1.77 5.88
CA VAL A 54 13.59 0.82 6.83
C VAL A 54 12.75 -0.22 6.10
N ARG A 55 13.00 -1.51 6.37
CA ARG A 55 12.29 -2.63 5.74
C ARG A 55 10.77 -2.55 5.94
N LYS A 56 10.34 -2.04 7.10
CA LYS A 56 8.92 -1.88 7.45
C LYS A 56 8.13 -0.99 6.48
N HIS A 57 8.79 -0.06 5.77
CA HIS A 57 8.14 0.81 4.77
C HIS A 57 8.34 0.30 3.33
N ASN A 58 8.82 -0.93 3.12
CA ASN A 58 8.91 -1.56 1.79
C ASN A 58 8.12 -2.88 1.80
N PRO A 59 6.79 -2.84 1.65
CA PRO A 59 5.94 -4.02 1.79
C PRO A 59 6.35 -5.21 0.90
N PRO A 60 6.75 -5.03 -0.38
CA PRO A 60 7.16 -6.14 -1.23
C PRO A 60 8.27 -7.01 -0.63
N VAL A 61 9.27 -6.44 0.06
CA VAL A 61 10.41 -7.20 0.60
C VAL A 61 10.14 -7.87 1.96
N ILE A 62 8.97 -7.63 2.55
CA ILE A 62 8.61 -8.24 3.84
C ILE A 62 8.44 -9.76 3.67
N TYR A 63 7.98 -10.21 2.50
CA TYR A 63 7.70 -11.62 2.23
C TYR A 63 8.91 -12.36 1.64
N ASN A 64 9.28 -13.51 2.23
CA ASN A 64 10.39 -14.35 1.72
C ASN A 64 10.21 -14.79 0.26
N ALA A 65 8.97 -14.95 -0.20
CA ALA A 65 8.68 -15.26 -1.61
C ALA A 65 9.22 -14.20 -2.59
N ASN A 66 9.46 -12.97 -2.10
CA ASN A 66 9.94 -11.82 -2.85
C ASN A 66 11.45 -11.53 -2.65
N THR A 67 12.20 -12.43 -2.02
CA THR A 67 13.64 -12.21 -1.72
C THR A 67 14.60 -13.05 -2.56
N ASN A 68 14.12 -13.79 -3.57
CA ASN A 68 15.01 -14.40 -4.56
C ASN A 68 15.61 -13.36 -5.52
N SER A 69 16.73 -13.69 -6.19
CA SER A 69 17.48 -12.75 -7.03
C SER A 69 16.62 -12.05 -8.09
N ARG A 70 15.68 -12.77 -8.71
CA ARG A 70 14.78 -12.18 -9.70
C ARG A 70 13.81 -11.18 -9.06
N ARG A 71 13.22 -11.50 -7.92
CA ARG A 71 12.27 -10.61 -7.21
C ARG A 71 12.98 -9.39 -6.63
N LEU A 72 14.19 -9.56 -6.11
CA LEU A 72 15.04 -8.46 -5.66
C LEU A 72 15.44 -7.53 -6.82
N SER A 73 15.60 -8.04 -8.04
CA SER A 73 15.89 -7.20 -9.21
C SER A 73 14.76 -6.22 -9.59
N TYR A 74 13.54 -6.46 -9.09
CA TYR A 74 12.40 -5.55 -9.24
C TYR A 74 12.36 -4.45 -8.17
N GLN A 75 13.17 -4.57 -7.11
CA GLN A 75 13.24 -3.61 -6.02
C GLN A 75 14.37 -2.62 -6.31
N LYS A 76 13.98 -1.52 -6.94
CA LYS A 76 14.89 -0.53 -7.52
C LYS A 76 14.96 0.73 -6.66
N ASN A 77 16.10 1.40 -6.72
CA ASN A 77 16.29 2.74 -6.16
C ASN A 77 15.91 3.82 -7.19
N LEU A 78 15.86 5.09 -6.78
CA LEU A 78 15.43 6.18 -7.68
C LEU A 78 16.35 6.44 -8.87
N THR A 79 17.63 6.08 -8.83
CA THR A 79 18.51 6.21 -10.00
C THR A 79 18.15 5.20 -11.06
N LYS A 80 17.81 3.97 -10.68
CA LYS A 80 17.25 3.02 -11.63
C LYS A 80 15.88 3.44 -12.14
N PHE A 81 15.05 4.11 -11.32
CA PHE A 81 13.82 4.74 -11.79
C PHE A 81 14.08 5.81 -12.85
N TYR A 82 15.05 6.72 -12.64
CA TYR A 82 15.38 7.75 -13.62
C TYR A 82 16.02 7.17 -14.89
N GLU A 83 16.86 6.14 -14.76
CA GLU A 83 17.38 5.39 -15.91
C GLU A 83 16.22 4.75 -16.71
N ASP A 84 15.27 4.11 -16.03
CA ASP A 84 14.10 3.53 -16.68
C ASP A 84 13.19 4.63 -17.29
N LEU A 85 13.08 5.80 -16.67
CA LEU A 85 12.33 6.95 -17.22
C LEU A 85 12.96 7.48 -18.51
N GLU A 86 14.28 7.73 -18.51
CA GLU A 86 15.04 8.25 -19.65
C GLU A 86 15.00 7.30 -20.84
N ASN A 87 14.98 5.99 -20.58
CA ASN A 87 14.95 4.97 -21.61
C ASN A 87 13.53 4.46 -21.94
N GLU A 88 12.48 5.11 -21.43
CA GLU A 88 11.09 4.69 -21.64
C GLU A 88 10.78 3.23 -21.24
N ARG A 89 11.38 2.77 -20.14
CA ARG A 89 11.30 1.41 -19.57
C ARG A 89 10.63 1.34 -18.20
N LEU A 90 9.92 2.39 -17.77
CA LEU A 90 9.18 2.36 -16.50
C LEU A 90 8.22 1.14 -16.43
N PRO A 91 8.10 0.48 -15.26
CA PRO A 91 7.19 -0.63 -15.10
C PRO A 91 5.73 -0.15 -15.09
N GLN A 92 4.81 -1.07 -15.37
CA GLN A 92 3.37 -0.79 -15.36
C GLN A 92 2.83 -0.49 -13.95
N TRP A 93 3.47 -1.04 -12.91
CA TRP A 93 3.15 -0.76 -11.51
C TRP A 93 4.42 -0.42 -10.74
N SER A 94 4.40 0.69 -9.99
CA SER A 94 5.48 1.10 -9.08
C SER A 94 4.93 1.44 -7.70
N PHE A 95 5.68 1.06 -6.67
CA PHE A 95 5.45 1.46 -5.29
C PHE A 95 6.70 2.18 -4.79
N ILE A 96 6.57 3.46 -4.47
CA ILE A 96 7.68 4.34 -4.11
C ILE A 96 7.47 4.82 -2.69
N THR A 97 8.47 4.56 -1.85
CA THR A 97 8.53 5.09 -0.48
C THR A 97 9.76 5.97 -0.37
N PRO A 98 9.61 7.24 0.08
CA PRO A 98 10.76 8.07 0.42
C PRO A 98 11.55 7.44 1.58
N ASN A 99 12.77 7.93 1.79
CA ASN A 99 13.56 7.54 2.96
C ASN A 99 13.00 8.21 4.25
N MET A 100 13.46 7.76 5.42
CA MET A 100 13.02 8.25 6.75
C MET A 100 13.18 9.77 6.97
N THR A 101 13.97 10.46 6.15
CA THR A 101 14.10 11.92 6.21
C THR A 101 13.04 12.62 5.34
N SER A 102 12.71 12.01 4.21
CA SER A 102 11.81 12.57 3.19
C SER A 102 10.38 12.07 3.30
N ASP A 103 10.12 11.03 4.10
CA ASP A 103 8.79 10.45 4.28
C ASP A 103 7.93 11.24 5.28
N GLY A 104 8.54 12.13 6.06
CA GLY A 104 7.86 12.95 7.06
C GLY A 104 7.86 12.33 8.45
N HIS A 105 8.41 11.12 8.62
CA HIS A 105 8.47 10.42 9.90
C HIS A 105 9.51 11.05 10.86
N ASP A 106 10.77 11.18 10.44
CA ASP A 106 11.80 11.77 11.32
C ASP A 106 11.92 13.30 11.15
N THR A 107 11.02 13.90 10.36
CA THR A 107 11.09 15.32 10.00
C THR A 107 9.73 16.02 10.13
N SER A 108 9.14 16.48 9.03
CA SER A 108 7.90 17.24 9.01
C SER A 108 7.18 17.07 7.68
N VAL A 109 5.87 17.35 7.70
CA VAL A 109 5.05 17.40 6.48
C VAL A 109 5.60 18.39 5.44
N THR A 110 6.27 19.46 5.87
CA THR A 110 6.92 20.42 4.96
C THR A 110 8.09 19.78 4.22
N THR A 111 8.92 18.99 4.92
CA THR A 111 10.02 18.25 4.30
C THR A 111 9.50 17.20 3.32
N ALA A 112 8.48 16.45 3.71
CA ALA A 112 7.82 15.46 2.85
C ALA A 112 7.19 16.11 1.62
N GLY A 113 6.48 17.23 1.79
CA GLY A 113 5.87 17.98 0.69
C GLY A 113 6.91 18.58 -0.27
N THR A 114 8.03 19.08 0.26
CA THR A 114 9.14 19.59 -0.57
C THR A 114 9.76 18.47 -1.41
N TRP A 115 10.02 17.31 -0.80
CA TRP A 115 10.53 16.15 -1.51
C TRP A 115 9.55 15.68 -2.59
N SER A 116 8.26 15.57 -2.23
CA SER A 116 7.19 15.16 -3.15
C SER A 116 7.14 16.06 -4.37
N LYS A 117 7.13 17.38 -4.15
CA LYS A 117 7.09 18.37 -5.23
C LYS A 117 8.31 18.24 -6.15
N ASN A 118 9.51 18.14 -5.58
CA ASN A 118 10.75 18.04 -6.35
C ASN A 118 10.84 16.71 -7.14
N PHE A 119 10.30 15.63 -6.60
CA PHE A 119 10.23 14.34 -7.27
C PHE A 119 9.20 14.34 -8.41
N LEU A 120 7.98 14.83 -8.13
CA LEU A 120 6.83 14.70 -9.03
C LEU A 120 6.79 15.78 -10.11
N GLN A 121 7.16 17.02 -9.79
CA GLN A 121 7.01 18.14 -10.73
C GLN A 121 7.74 17.92 -12.07
N PRO A 122 8.98 17.39 -12.12
CA PRO A 122 9.62 17.06 -13.39
C PRO A 122 8.90 15.95 -14.18
N LEU A 123 8.28 14.99 -13.49
CA LEU A 123 7.56 13.89 -14.12
C LEU A 123 6.27 14.37 -14.78
N LEU A 124 5.62 15.39 -14.22
CA LEU A 124 4.42 16.00 -14.80
C LEU A 124 4.68 16.73 -16.13
N SER A 125 5.94 17.10 -16.40
CA SER A 125 6.34 17.70 -17.67
C SER A 125 6.91 16.67 -18.67
N ASN A 126 7.02 15.39 -18.28
CA ASN A 126 7.57 14.33 -19.13
C ASN A 126 6.44 13.63 -19.91
N GLU A 127 6.47 13.70 -21.23
CA GLU A 127 5.41 13.14 -22.09
C GLU A 127 5.27 11.62 -21.96
N TYR A 128 6.39 10.88 -21.90
CA TYR A 128 6.39 9.43 -21.71
C TYR A 128 5.68 9.04 -20.40
N PHE A 129 6.02 9.72 -19.30
CA PHE A 129 5.39 9.53 -18.00
C PHE A 129 3.92 9.92 -18.04
N MET A 130 3.58 11.09 -18.58
CA MET A 130 2.22 11.61 -18.54
C MET A 130 1.25 10.89 -19.49
N ARG A 131 1.72 10.11 -20.45
CA ARG A 131 0.88 9.49 -21.49
C ARG A 131 -0.34 8.72 -20.94
N ARG A 132 -0.14 7.82 -19.97
CA ARG A 132 -1.19 6.96 -19.38
C ARG A 132 -0.94 6.63 -17.91
N THR A 133 -0.22 7.50 -17.19
CA THR A 133 0.12 7.23 -15.79
C THR A 133 -0.91 7.82 -14.84
N LEU A 134 -1.27 7.01 -13.87
CA LEU A 134 -2.04 7.37 -12.70
C LEU A 134 -1.12 7.33 -11.48
N VAL A 135 -1.02 8.45 -10.78
CA VAL A 135 -0.22 8.61 -9.57
C VAL A 135 -1.16 8.79 -8.39
N LEU A 136 -0.97 7.97 -7.37
CA LEU A 136 -1.52 8.17 -6.03
C LEU A 136 -0.41 8.71 -5.13
N LEU A 137 -0.59 9.92 -4.61
CA LEU A 137 0.22 10.46 -3.52
C LEU A 137 -0.57 10.32 -2.22
N THR A 138 -0.05 9.57 -1.24
CA THR A 138 -0.77 9.28 0.01
C THR A 138 0.17 9.05 1.20
N PHE A 139 -0.41 8.85 2.40
CA PHE A 139 0.29 8.46 3.63
C PHE A 139 -0.19 7.10 4.11
N ASP A 140 0.66 6.30 4.76
CA ASP A 140 0.30 5.00 5.32
C ASP A 140 -0.65 5.10 6.53
N GLU A 141 -0.48 6.12 7.38
CA GLU A 141 -1.34 6.37 8.53
C GLU A 141 -1.46 7.87 8.86
N ASN A 142 -2.19 8.22 9.91
CA ASN A 142 -2.05 9.51 10.57
C ASN A 142 -1.35 9.30 11.92
N HIS A 143 -0.76 10.38 12.45
CA HIS A 143 0.00 10.32 13.70
C HIS A 143 -0.88 10.19 14.96
N THR A 144 -2.16 10.56 14.84
CA THR A 144 -3.01 10.82 15.99
C THR A 144 -3.85 9.57 16.28
N TYR A 145 -3.30 8.67 17.09
CA TYR A 145 -3.90 7.37 17.41
C TYR A 145 -5.22 7.40 18.20
N ASN A 146 -5.66 8.57 18.70
CA ASN A 146 -6.94 8.70 19.38
C ASN A 146 -8.07 9.23 18.47
N ILE A 147 -7.81 9.40 17.18
CA ILE A 147 -8.84 9.73 16.17
C ILE A 147 -8.86 8.68 15.06
N GLY A 148 -9.92 8.68 14.25
CA GLY A 148 -9.99 7.82 13.06
C GLY A 148 -8.81 8.07 12.11
N ASN A 149 -8.25 6.99 11.57
CA ASN A 149 -7.21 7.05 10.57
C ASN A 149 -7.79 7.61 9.27
N ARG A 150 -7.35 8.82 8.94
CA ARG A 150 -7.72 9.53 7.71
C ARG A 150 -6.50 10.22 7.17
N VAL A 151 -6.08 9.79 5.98
CA VAL A 151 -4.85 10.23 5.33
C VAL A 151 -5.14 11.11 4.13
N PHE A 152 -4.28 12.10 3.92
CA PHE A 152 -4.31 12.91 2.71
C PHE A 152 -3.99 12.03 1.50
N SER A 153 -4.79 12.15 0.45
CA SER A 153 -4.59 11.41 -0.80
C SER A 153 -4.95 12.28 -1.99
N ILE A 154 -4.12 12.25 -3.05
CA ILE A 154 -4.41 12.89 -4.34
C ILE A 154 -4.12 11.91 -5.46
N LEU A 155 -5.04 11.82 -6.42
CA LEU A 155 -4.85 11.19 -7.71
C LEU A 155 -4.51 12.25 -8.77
N PHE A 156 -3.45 12.02 -9.55
CA PHE A 156 -3.05 12.88 -10.65
C PHE A 156 -2.25 12.10 -11.71
N GLY A 157 -1.80 12.78 -12.77
CA GLY A 157 -1.15 12.17 -13.94
C GLY A 157 -2.08 12.14 -15.15
N GLY A 158 -1.57 11.87 -16.35
CA GLY A 158 -2.37 12.00 -17.57
C GLY A 158 -3.41 10.89 -17.79
N ALA A 159 -3.48 9.89 -16.89
CA ALA A 159 -4.64 9.01 -16.83
C ALA A 159 -5.87 9.66 -16.18
N VAL A 160 -5.71 10.76 -15.44
CA VAL A 160 -6.83 11.49 -14.82
C VAL A 160 -7.48 12.41 -15.86
N PRO A 161 -8.78 12.22 -16.19
CA PRO A 161 -9.49 13.08 -17.13
C PRO A 161 -9.49 14.55 -16.70
N GLU A 162 -9.38 15.47 -17.66
CA GLU A 162 -9.41 16.92 -17.40
C GLU A 162 -10.66 17.36 -16.62
N SER A 163 -11.81 16.72 -16.86
CA SER A 163 -13.06 16.99 -16.16
C SER A 163 -13.01 16.73 -14.65
N LEU A 164 -12.00 16.01 -14.17
CA LEU A 164 -11.78 15.70 -12.75
C LEU A 164 -10.64 16.51 -12.13
N HIS A 165 -9.93 17.33 -12.90
CA HIS A 165 -8.84 18.14 -12.37
C HIS A 165 -9.37 19.18 -11.38
N GLY A 166 -8.74 19.28 -10.20
CA GLY A 166 -9.16 20.19 -9.14
C GLY A 166 -10.48 19.82 -8.44
N THR A 167 -11.02 18.63 -8.71
CA THR A 167 -12.25 18.15 -8.06
C THR A 167 -11.94 17.32 -6.81
N THR A 168 -12.95 17.10 -5.98
CA THR A 168 -12.88 16.24 -4.80
C THR A 168 -13.76 15.02 -4.97
N ASP A 169 -13.22 13.85 -4.67
CA ASP A 169 -13.98 12.61 -4.57
C ASP A 169 -14.40 12.37 -3.11
N LYS A 170 -15.69 12.06 -2.90
CA LYS A 170 -16.29 11.81 -1.58
C LYS A 170 -16.49 10.31 -1.31
N GLN A 171 -16.16 9.43 -2.25
CA GLN A 171 -16.28 8.00 -2.04
C GLN A 171 -15.36 7.52 -0.92
N TYR A 172 -15.77 6.45 -0.23
CA TYR A 172 -14.95 5.80 0.78
C TYR A 172 -13.84 4.97 0.12
N TYR A 173 -12.60 5.22 0.51
CA TYR A 173 -11.43 4.42 0.12
C TYR A 173 -10.59 4.09 1.34
N ASN A 174 -9.90 2.95 1.29
CA ASN A 174 -8.88 2.58 2.26
C ASN A 174 -7.64 2.08 1.51
N HIS A 175 -6.59 1.64 2.20
CA HIS A 175 -5.36 1.20 1.54
C HIS A 175 -5.53 -0.04 0.64
N TYR A 176 -6.55 -0.86 0.86
CA TYR A 176 -6.87 -1.96 -0.05
C TYR A 176 -7.44 -1.47 -1.39
N SER A 177 -7.93 -0.22 -1.47
CA SER A 177 -8.37 0.41 -2.73
C SER A 177 -7.24 0.58 -3.74
N ASP A 178 -5.98 0.70 -3.30
CA ASP A 178 -4.83 0.75 -4.21
C ASP A 178 -4.71 -0.57 -5.00
N ILE A 179 -4.57 -1.69 -4.28
CA ILE A 179 -4.41 -3.00 -4.93
C ILE A 179 -5.69 -3.44 -5.66
N SER A 180 -6.89 -3.16 -5.13
CA SER A 180 -8.13 -3.51 -5.85
C SER A 180 -8.27 -2.70 -7.15
N THR A 181 -7.79 -1.45 -7.17
CA THR A 181 -7.77 -0.64 -8.40
C THR A 181 -6.78 -1.18 -9.42
N VAL A 182 -5.61 -1.62 -8.97
CA VAL A 182 -4.61 -2.30 -9.80
C VAL A 182 -5.19 -3.58 -10.40
N GLU A 183 -5.88 -4.39 -9.60
CA GLU A 183 -6.56 -5.60 -10.06
C GLU A 183 -7.64 -5.28 -11.09
N ALA A 184 -8.49 -4.28 -10.83
CA ALA A 184 -9.54 -3.86 -11.76
C ALA A 184 -8.97 -3.32 -13.09
N ASN A 185 -7.92 -2.48 -13.03
CA ASN A 185 -7.32 -1.84 -14.20
C ASN A 185 -6.72 -2.86 -15.20
N TRP A 186 -6.19 -3.98 -14.70
CA TRP A 186 -5.61 -5.05 -15.53
C TRP A 186 -6.46 -6.32 -15.60
N ASN A 187 -7.70 -6.29 -15.08
CA ASN A 187 -8.58 -7.45 -15.01
C ASN A 187 -7.89 -8.67 -14.37
N LEU A 188 -7.21 -8.45 -13.25
CA LEU A 188 -6.55 -9.49 -12.48
C LEU A 188 -7.54 -10.20 -11.56
N HIS A 189 -7.11 -11.37 -11.07
CA HIS A 189 -7.77 -12.03 -9.97
C HIS A 189 -7.50 -11.32 -8.64
N THR A 190 -8.38 -11.53 -7.68
CA THR A 190 -8.23 -11.05 -6.30
C THR A 190 -7.31 -11.97 -5.48
N LEU A 191 -6.86 -11.49 -4.33
CA LEU A 191 -6.11 -12.24 -3.32
C LEU A 191 -7.03 -13.02 -2.36
N GLY A 192 -8.35 -12.83 -2.46
CA GLY A 192 -9.33 -13.45 -1.56
C GLY A 192 -9.31 -12.86 -0.15
N ARG A 193 -8.88 -11.60 -0.02
CA ARG A 193 -8.79 -10.87 1.25
C ARG A 193 -9.58 -9.56 1.14
N TRP A 194 -9.20 -8.54 1.90
CA TRP A 194 -9.88 -7.24 1.92
C TRP A 194 -9.80 -6.45 0.60
N ASP A 195 -8.93 -6.87 -0.33
CA ASP A 195 -8.92 -6.40 -1.73
C ASP A 195 -10.25 -6.70 -2.46
N VAL A 196 -10.90 -7.83 -2.15
CA VAL A 196 -12.13 -8.27 -2.84
C VAL A 196 -13.26 -7.24 -2.68
N GLY A 197 -13.40 -6.70 -1.47
CA GLY A 197 -14.43 -5.75 -1.11
C GLY A 197 -14.00 -4.28 -1.17
N ALA A 198 -12.71 -3.98 -1.34
CA ALA A 198 -12.26 -2.59 -1.36
C ALA A 198 -12.80 -1.84 -2.58
N ASN A 199 -13.37 -0.65 -2.36
CA ASN A 199 -13.81 0.22 -3.45
C ASN A 199 -12.63 0.51 -4.39
N VAL A 200 -12.88 0.44 -5.69
CA VAL A 200 -11.92 0.79 -6.75
C VAL A 200 -11.99 2.30 -7.01
N PHE A 201 -10.85 2.95 -7.25
CA PHE A 201 -10.82 4.39 -7.51
C PHE A 201 -11.71 4.77 -8.69
N LYS A 202 -12.40 5.91 -8.54
CA LYS A 202 -13.50 6.29 -9.42
C LYS A 202 -13.20 6.19 -10.92
N ILE A 203 -12.02 6.67 -11.30
CA ILE A 203 -11.57 6.70 -12.69
C ILE A 203 -11.37 5.31 -13.33
N VAL A 204 -11.17 4.27 -12.51
CA VAL A 204 -11.11 2.88 -12.96
C VAL A 204 -12.49 2.23 -12.80
N ALA A 205 -13.15 2.41 -11.67
CA ALA A 205 -14.46 1.83 -11.38
C ALA A 205 -15.53 2.23 -12.41
N ASP A 206 -15.56 3.49 -12.84
CA ASP A 206 -16.47 3.97 -13.89
C ASP A 206 -16.24 3.27 -15.26
N LYS A 207 -15.06 2.66 -15.47
CA LYS A 207 -14.73 1.91 -16.70
C LYS A 207 -14.94 0.41 -16.55
N THR A 208 -14.74 -0.14 -15.37
CA THR A 208 -14.82 -1.57 -15.08
C THR A 208 -16.19 -2.01 -14.57
N GLY A 209 -17.04 -1.05 -14.16
CA GLY A 209 -18.34 -1.32 -13.57
C GLY A 209 -18.26 -1.69 -12.09
N ASP A 210 -17.18 -1.36 -11.40
CA ASP A 210 -17.08 -1.60 -9.95
C ASP A 210 -18.03 -0.70 -9.16
N LEU A 211 -18.66 -1.26 -8.14
CA LEU A 211 -19.61 -0.53 -7.29
C LEU A 211 -18.89 0.30 -6.23
N TYR A 212 -19.38 1.51 -6.02
CA TYR A 212 -19.05 2.28 -4.82
C TYR A 212 -20.00 1.91 -3.69
N ARG A 213 -19.44 1.62 -2.53
CA ARG A 213 -20.20 1.32 -1.32
C ARG A 213 -19.74 2.21 -0.18
N ALA A 214 -20.69 2.86 0.46
CA ALA A 214 -20.43 3.64 1.66
C ALA A 214 -19.99 2.71 2.80
N CYS A 215 -19.14 3.21 3.69
CA CYS A 215 -18.74 2.54 4.92
C CYS A 215 -19.14 3.46 6.08
N GLU A 216 -20.39 3.38 6.50
CA GLU A 216 -20.96 4.26 7.54
C GLU A 216 -20.21 4.10 8.87
N GLY A 217 -19.71 2.89 9.16
CA GLY A 217 -18.92 2.62 10.35
C GLY A 217 -17.63 3.45 10.43
N VAL A 218 -17.05 3.84 9.31
CA VAL A 218 -15.79 4.64 9.26
C VAL A 218 -16.05 6.09 8.86
N SER A 219 -16.96 6.32 7.92
CA SER A 219 -17.13 7.60 7.24
C SER A 219 -18.48 8.29 7.49
N GLY A 220 -19.39 7.64 8.23
CA GLY A 220 -20.69 8.20 8.59
C GLY A 220 -20.59 9.27 9.69
N ASP A 221 -21.73 9.87 10.03
CA ASP A 221 -21.83 10.97 11.00
C ASP A 221 -21.44 10.56 12.43
N GLN A 222 -21.54 9.27 12.76
CA GLN A 222 -21.21 8.68 14.05
C GLN A 222 -20.33 7.43 13.83
N PRO A 223 -19.02 7.61 13.54
CA PRO A 223 -18.15 6.50 13.21
C PRO A 223 -17.94 5.59 14.42
N THR A 224 -17.99 4.29 14.17
CA THR A 224 -17.79 3.21 15.16
C THR A 224 -16.50 2.43 14.93
N THR A 225 -15.88 2.59 13.77
CA THR A 225 -14.63 1.96 13.35
C THR A 225 -13.62 3.03 12.99
N PHE A 226 -12.43 2.98 13.61
CA PHE A 226 -11.47 4.08 13.50
C PHE A 226 -10.26 3.75 12.64
N LEU A 227 -9.92 2.47 12.45
CA LEU A 227 -8.78 2.03 11.62
C LEU A 227 -7.42 2.65 12.00
N ASN A 228 -7.30 3.13 13.24
CA ASN A 228 -6.11 3.76 13.81
C ASN A 228 -5.26 2.80 14.64
N SER A 229 -5.69 1.54 14.76
CA SER A 229 -4.96 0.47 15.42
C SER A 229 -5.33 -0.87 14.79
N SER A 230 -4.35 -1.77 14.73
CA SER A 230 -4.57 -3.18 14.37
C SER A 230 -4.94 -4.00 15.61
N PHE A 231 -5.63 -5.13 15.41
CA PHE A 231 -5.90 -6.10 16.48
C PHE A 231 -4.71 -7.04 16.72
N ALA A 232 -4.70 -7.74 17.86
CA ALA A 232 -3.64 -8.67 18.22
C ALA A 232 -3.64 -9.89 17.26
N GLY A 233 -2.68 -9.89 16.32
CA GLY A 233 -2.51 -10.93 15.30
C GLY A 233 -1.35 -11.88 15.57
N PRO A 234 -0.96 -12.72 14.58
CA PRO A 234 0.06 -13.77 14.73
C PRO A 234 1.45 -13.30 15.17
N PHE A 235 1.73 -12.01 15.00
CA PHE A 235 3.00 -11.39 15.38
C PHE A 235 2.96 -10.71 16.75
N ASN A 236 1.81 -10.72 17.43
CA ASN A 236 1.66 -10.14 18.75
C ASN A 236 2.22 -11.09 19.82
N THR A 237 3.24 -10.65 20.56
CA THR A 237 3.91 -11.47 21.58
C THR A 237 3.07 -11.69 22.83
N GLY A 238 2.13 -10.79 23.14
CA GLY A 238 1.14 -10.94 24.21
C GLY A 238 -0.05 -11.83 23.84
N PHE A 239 -0.16 -12.26 22.58
CA PHE A 239 -1.24 -13.08 22.07
C PHE A 239 -0.76 -14.12 21.04
N SER A 240 0.04 -15.07 21.52
CA SER A 240 0.71 -16.10 20.70
C SER A 240 -0.21 -17.15 20.07
N SER A 241 -1.51 -17.15 20.34
CA SER A 241 -2.46 -18.13 19.80
C SER A 241 -3.13 -17.68 18.49
N ALA A 242 -2.86 -16.46 18.00
CA ALA A 242 -3.44 -15.99 16.75
C ALA A 242 -2.91 -16.79 15.55
N ALA A 243 -3.80 -17.41 14.80
CA ALA A 243 -3.46 -18.07 13.55
C ALA A 243 -3.33 -17.06 12.39
N TYR A 244 -2.57 -17.41 11.36
CA TYR A 244 -2.59 -16.64 10.12
C TYR A 244 -3.94 -16.77 9.43
N PRO A 245 -4.59 -15.65 9.06
CA PRO A 245 -5.87 -15.71 8.39
C PRO A 245 -5.70 -16.27 6.97
N ILE A 246 -6.58 -17.19 6.62
CA ILE A 246 -6.61 -17.77 5.28
C ILE A 246 -7.51 -16.94 4.34
N PRO A 247 -7.23 -16.90 3.03
CA PRO A 247 -8.10 -16.25 2.06
C PRO A 247 -9.49 -16.91 2.00
N ASN A 248 -10.51 -16.11 1.70
CA ASN A 248 -11.84 -16.59 1.37
C ASN A 248 -11.95 -16.83 -0.14
N LEU A 249 -11.96 -18.11 -0.55
CA LEU A 249 -12.01 -18.51 -1.96
C LEU A 249 -13.39 -18.33 -2.59
N HIS A 250 -14.43 -18.13 -1.77
CA HIS A 250 -15.80 -17.88 -2.21
C HIS A 250 -16.11 -16.39 -2.36
N ALA A 251 -15.22 -15.51 -1.89
CA ALA A 251 -15.36 -14.08 -2.06
C ALA A 251 -15.12 -13.68 -3.53
N VAL A 252 -16.03 -12.86 -4.05
CA VAL A 252 -16.01 -12.41 -5.44
C VAL A 252 -16.21 -10.90 -5.44
N SER A 253 -15.47 -10.17 -6.29
CA SER A 253 -15.65 -8.71 -6.38
C SER A 253 -17.11 -8.39 -6.73
N PRO A 254 -17.78 -7.53 -5.95
CA PRO A 254 -19.18 -7.19 -6.18
C PRO A 254 -19.40 -6.58 -7.58
N ASN A 255 -20.48 -7.01 -8.24
CA ASN A 255 -20.87 -6.66 -9.61
C ASN A 255 -19.94 -7.14 -10.73
N THR A 256 -18.62 -7.04 -10.55
CA THR A 256 -17.65 -7.37 -11.61
C THR A 256 -17.24 -8.84 -11.68
N GLY A 257 -17.50 -9.61 -10.61
CA GLY A 257 -17.33 -11.06 -10.67
C GLY A 257 -15.88 -11.55 -10.60
N ARG A 258 -14.90 -10.69 -10.29
CA ARG A 258 -13.49 -11.10 -10.21
C ARG A 258 -13.30 -12.12 -9.08
N THR A 259 -12.69 -13.23 -9.43
CA THR A 259 -12.49 -14.39 -8.55
C THR A 259 -11.08 -14.42 -7.97
N VAL A 260 -10.90 -15.16 -6.90
CA VAL A 260 -9.58 -15.39 -6.28
C VAL A 260 -8.63 -16.09 -7.26
N LEU A 261 -7.35 -15.68 -7.22
CA LEU A 261 -6.31 -16.22 -8.08
C LEU A 261 -6.26 -17.76 -8.02
N PRO A 262 -6.30 -18.49 -9.16
CA PRO A 262 -6.39 -19.95 -9.15
C PRO A 262 -5.28 -20.67 -8.39
N SER A 263 -4.07 -20.10 -8.32
CA SER A 263 -2.97 -20.66 -7.52
C SER A 263 -3.23 -20.56 -6.01
N ILE A 264 -3.83 -19.46 -5.54
CA ILE A 264 -4.30 -19.30 -4.16
C ILE A 264 -5.44 -20.28 -3.90
N ALA A 265 -6.41 -20.38 -4.81
CA ALA A 265 -7.52 -21.32 -4.70
C ALA A 265 -7.04 -22.77 -4.57
N LYS A 266 -6.05 -23.17 -5.38
CA LYS A 266 -5.43 -24.50 -5.29
C LYS A 266 -4.75 -24.72 -3.94
N GLN A 267 -4.06 -23.72 -3.41
CA GLN A 267 -3.30 -23.83 -2.15
C GLN A 267 -4.22 -23.94 -0.92
N TYR A 268 -5.36 -23.23 -0.91
CA TYR A 268 -6.22 -23.11 0.27
C TYR A 268 -7.55 -23.89 0.17
N ARG A 269 -7.74 -24.69 -0.89
CA ARG A 269 -9.00 -25.42 -1.16
C ARG A 269 -9.50 -26.25 0.02
N SER A 270 -8.61 -26.97 0.70
CA SER A 270 -8.98 -27.85 1.81
C SER A 270 -9.25 -27.12 3.13
N SER A 271 -9.02 -25.81 3.18
CA SER A 271 -9.08 -25.04 4.43
C SER A 271 -10.30 -24.13 4.53
N GLN A 272 -11.22 -24.15 3.55
CA GLN A 272 -12.30 -23.15 3.47
C GLN A 272 -13.32 -23.21 4.61
N ASP A 273 -13.47 -24.35 5.29
CA ASP A 273 -14.32 -24.46 6.49
C ASP A 273 -13.58 -24.02 7.78
N SER A 274 -12.35 -23.49 7.67
CA SER A 274 -11.56 -23.08 8.82
C SER A 274 -12.13 -21.84 9.50
N THR A 275 -12.15 -21.87 10.83
CA THR A 275 -12.48 -20.71 11.66
C THR A 275 -11.48 -19.56 11.54
N GLN A 276 -10.37 -19.75 10.82
CA GLN A 276 -9.34 -18.75 10.53
C GLN A 276 -9.69 -17.88 9.30
N MET A 277 -10.77 -18.21 8.59
CA MET A 277 -11.29 -17.40 7.49
C MET A 277 -12.26 -16.35 8.03
N TYR A 278 -11.89 -15.07 7.92
CA TYR A 278 -12.78 -13.96 8.29
C TYR A 278 -12.96 -12.91 7.18
N TYR A 279 -12.24 -13.05 6.06
CA TYR A 279 -12.37 -12.13 4.94
C TYR A 279 -13.74 -12.29 4.27
N ASN A 280 -14.31 -11.17 3.85
CA ASN A 280 -15.53 -11.11 3.07
C ASN A 280 -15.37 -10.10 1.93
N ASP A 281 -16.43 -9.90 1.15
CA ASP A 281 -16.48 -8.98 0.02
C ASP A 281 -17.05 -7.60 0.40
N GLY A 282 -17.21 -7.29 1.69
CA GLY A 282 -17.67 -6.02 2.25
C GLY A 282 -16.60 -4.94 2.33
N VAL A 283 -17.03 -3.70 2.51
CA VAL A 283 -16.14 -2.54 2.74
C VAL A 283 -15.77 -2.35 4.22
N ASP A 284 -16.58 -2.88 5.12
CA ASP A 284 -16.34 -2.83 6.57
C ASP A 284 -15.23 -3.83 6.94
N ILE A 285 -14.10 -3.29 7.40
CA ILE A 285 -12.96 -4.10 7.84
C ILE A 285 -12.80 -4.01 9.37
N PRO A 286 -12.33 -5.07 10.03
CA PRO A 286 -12.06 -5.07 11.46
C PRO A 286 -10.97 -4.07 11.84
N ASP A 287 -11.07 -3.50 13.03
CA ASP A 287 -10.04 -2.66 13.65
C ASP A 287 -9.54 -3.25 14.99
N GLY A 288 -8.65 -2.53 15.67
CA GLY A 288 -8.08 -2.97 16.94
C GLY A 288 -9.07 -3.17 18.09
N GLN A 289 -10.27 -2.58 18.01
CA GLN A 289 -11.32 -2.71 19.05
C GLN A 289 -12.42 -3.69 18.66
N HIS A 290 -12.54 -4.02 17.37
CA HIS A 290 -13.53 -4.95 16.83
C HIS A 290 -12.86 -6.10 16.08
N PRO A 291 -12.03 -6.93 16.74
CA PRO A 291 -11.29 -8.00 16.10
C PRO A 291 -12.22 -9.10 15.54
N PRO A 292 -11.80 -9.82 14.48
CA PRO A 292 -12.48 -11.02 14.05
C PRO A 292 -12.50 -12.09 15.15
N LYS A 293 -13.44 -13.03 15.04
CA LYS A 293 -13.50 -14.20 15.94
C LYS A 293 -12.16 -14.93 15.96
N GLY A 294 -11.66 -15.23 17.16
CA GLY A 294 -10.35 -15.89 17.35
C GLY A 294 -9.16 -14.93 17.47
N TYR A 295 -9.38 -13.63 17.31
CA TYR A 295 -8.40 -12.57 17.55
C TYR A 295 -8.77 -11.77 18.79
N LYS A 296 -7.82 -11.00 19.33
CA LYS A 296 -8.02 -10.18 20.53
C LYS A 296 -7.92 -8.69 20.23
N VAL A 297 -8.66 -7.92 21.02
CA VAL A 297 -8.54 -6.47 21.07
C VAL A 297 -7.09 -6.10 21.39
N ASN A 298 -6.63 -5.04 20.75
CA ASN A 298 -5.33 -4.46 21.06
C ASN A 298 -5.51 -3.45 22.20
N THR A 299 -4.86 -3.70 23.32
CA THR A 299 -4.88 -2.89 24.55
C THR A 299 -3.45 -2.57 24.93
N ALA A 300 -3.22 -1.59 25.82
CA ALA A 300 -1.86 -1.31 26.30
C ALA A 300 -1.17 -2.51 27.01
N ALA A 301 -1.91 -3.56 27.35
CA ALA A 301 -1.42 -4.74 28.07
C ALA A 301 -1.05 -5.93 27.16
N ASN A 302 -1.33 -5.84 25.85
CA ASN A 302 -0.96 -6.86 24.87
C ASN A 302 -0.41 -6.22 23.60
#